data_AF-A0A520H193-F1
#
_entry.id   AF-A0A520H193-F1
#
_cell.length_a   1.000
_cell.length_b   1.000
_cell.length_c   1.000
_cell.angle_alpha   90.00
_cell.angle_beta   90.00
_cell.angle_gamma   90.00
#
_symmetry.space_group_name_H-M   'P 1'
#
loop_
_entity.id
_entity.type
_entity.pdbx_description
1 polymer ?
#
loop_
_entity_poly.entity_id
_entity_poly.type
_entity_poly.pdbx_seq_one_letter_code
_entity_poly.pdbx_strand_id
1 'polypeptide(L)'
;AQLDATWRLVQSLNPDAILDRGYARVTTRPGGETLASATSAREAGTLTLHFRDGVVDAVTDTGLERPAAKTYAAPKAKAAPDPAPRQPTLL
;
A
#
# COMPACT_ATOMS: atom_id res chain seq x y z
N ALA A 1 -2.14 39.19 25.58
CA ALA A 1 -3.61 39.06 25.66
C ALA A 1 -4.24 38.76 24.29
N GLN A 2 -4.32 39.72 23.35
CA GLN A 2 -4.93 39.46 22.03
C GLN A 2 -4.12 38.45 21.19
N LEU A 3 -2.79 38.53 21.23
CA LEU A 3 -1.92 37.57 20.55
C LEU A 3 -2.08 36.13 21.09
N ASP A 4 -2.20 35.97 22.41
CA ASP A 4 -2.44 34.67 23.05
C ASP A 4 -3.79 34.07 22.66
N ALA A 5 -4.84 34.89 22.55
CA ALA A 5 -6.16 34.46 22.13
C ALA A 5 -6.15 33.99 20.66
N THR A 6 -5.50 34.74 19.77
CA THR A 6 -5.33 34.37 18.36
C THR A 6 -4.49 33.09 18.23
N TRP A 7 -3.41 32.96 19.01
CA TRP A 7 -2.54 31.78 19.00
C TRP A 7 -3.27 30.50 19.44
N ARG A 8 -4.11 30.57 20.47
CA ARG A 8 -4.97 29.45 20.89
C ARG A 8 -5.97 29.05 19.80
N LEU A 9 -6.51 30.02 19.07
CA LEU A 9 -7.42 29.77 17.95
C LEU A 9 -6.70 29.02 16.82
N VAL A 10 -5.48 29.46 16.47
CA VAL A 10 -4.64 28.80 15.47
C VAL A 10 -4.30 27.37 15.88
N GLN A 11 -3.99 27.13 17.15
CA GLN A 11 -3.74 25.76 17.64
C GLN A 11 -4.98 24.88 17.60
N SER A 12 -6.17 25.41 17.92
CA SER A 12 -7.43 24.65 17.84
C SER A 12 -7.83 24.29 16.42
N LEU A 13 -7.41 25.09 15.44
CA LEU A 13 -7.68 24.87 14.03
C LEU A 13 -6.58 24.04 13.35
N ASN A 14 -5.53 23.63 14.08
CA ASN A 14 -4.45 22.87 13.50
C ASN A 14 -4.90 21.42 13.23
N PRO A 15 -5.10 21.01 11.95
CA PRO A 15 -5.51 19.65 11.63
C PRO A 15 -4.45 18.61 12.01
N ASP A 16 -3.19 19.02 12.20
CA ASP A 16 -2.09 18.13 12.56
C ASP A 16 -2.13 17.68 14.02
N ALA A 17 -2.79 18.44 14.91
CA ALA A 17 -2.97 18.04 16.30
C ALA A 17 -3.82 16.76 16.44
N ILE A 18 -4.63 16.45 15.42
CA ILE A 18 -5.40 15.21 15.35
C ILE A 18 -4.50 14.04 14.95
N LEU A 19 -3.43 14.29 14.17
CA LEU A 19 -2.46 13.27 13.77
C LEU A 19 -1.63 12.76 14.95
N ASP A 20 -1.29 13.65 15.90
CA ASP A 20 -0.65 13.27 17.17
C ASP A 20 -1.49 12.30 18.01
N ARG A 21 -2.81 12.23 17.76
CA ARG A 21 -3.74 11.34 18.47
C ARG A 21 -3.93 9.99 17.76
N GLY A 22 -3.14 9.71 16.74
CA GLY A 22 -3.17 8.44 15.99
C GLY A 22 -4.16 8.40 14.83
N TYR A 23 -4.72 9.55 14.43
CA TYR A 23 -5.54 9.64 13.22
C TYR A 23 -4.67 9.92 11.99
N ALA A 24 -5.25 9.72 10.81
CA ALA A 24 -4.65 10.06 9.53
C ALA A 24 -5.51 11.08 8.78
N ARG A 25 -4.87 12.04 8.10
CA ARG A 25 -5.53 12.91 7.13
C ARG A 25 -5.48 12.25 5.76
N VAL A 26 -6.63 12.12 5.10
CA VAL A 26 -6.74 11.44 3.81
C VAL A 26 -6.74 12.48 2.69
N THR A 27 -5.94 12.27 1.65
CA THR A 27 -5.92 13.14 0.47
C THR A 27 -6.03 12.37 -0.85
N THR A 28 -6.56 13.02 -1.88
CA THR A 28 -6.59 12.46 -3.25
C THR A 28 -5.19 12.26 -3.79
N ARG A 29 -5.05 11.23 -4.64
CA ARG A 29 -3.86 11.02 -5.46
C ARG A 29 -4.31 10.82 -6.92
N PRO A 30 -3.75 11.59 -7.88
CA PRO A 30 -2.95 12.80 -7.71
C PRO A 30 -3.81 14.00 -7.24
N GLY A 31 -3.20 15.02 -6.62
CA GLY A 31 -3.88 16.30 -6.33
C GLY A 31 -3.76 16.80 -4.89
N GLY A 32 -3.70 15.89 -3.91
CA GLY A 32 -3.48 16.26 -2.50
C GLY A 32 -4.68 16.94 -1.82
N GLU A 33 -5.85 16.94 -2.46
CA GLU A 33 -7.08 17.51 -1.89
C GLU A 33 -7.56 16.66 -0.71
N THR A 34 -7.94 17.29 0.40
CA THR A 34 -8.37 16.55 1.60
C THR A 34 -9.74 15.91 1.38
N LEU A 35 -9.81 14.61 1.59
CA LEU A 35 -11.03 13.81 1.48
C LEU A 35 -11.71 13.74 2.84
N ALA A 36 -12.88 14.37 2.95
CA ALA A 36 -13.68 14.40 4.19
C ALA A 36 -14.81 13.36 4.23
N SER A 37 -15.03 12.61 3.14
CA SER A 37 -16.12 11.62 3.05
C SER A 37 -15.62 10.27 2.55
N ALA A 38 -16.25 9.20 3.03
CA ALA A 38 -15.93 7.85 2.57
C ALA A 38 -16.40 7.59 1.13
N THR A 39 -17.40 8.33 0.63
CA THR A 39 -17.85 8.25 -0.76
C THR A 39 -16.79 8.81 -1.70
N SER A 40 -16.32 10.04 -1.45
CA SER A 40 -15.27 10.66 -2.26
C SER A 40 -13.95 9.88 -2.19
N ALA A 41 -13.64 9.25 -1.06
CA ALA A 41 -12.47 8.37 -0.94
C ALA A 41 -12.58 7.10 -1.81
N ARG A 42 -13.78 6.53 -1.95
CA ARG A 42 -14.02 5.39 -2.85
C ARG A 42 -13.98 5.80 -4.31
N GLU A 43 -14.59 6.93 -4.65
CA GLU A 43 -14.58 7.49 -6.01
C GLU A 43 -13.17 7.85 -6.48
N ALA A 44 -12.31 8.35 -5.58
CA ALA A 44 -10.92 8.67 -5.91
C ALA A 44 -10.09 7.43 -6.28
N GLY A 45 -10.41 6.25 -5.74
CA GLY A 45 -9.74 4.97 -6.01
C GLY A 45 -8.29 4.85 -5.54
N THR A 46 -7.51 5.93 -5.56
CA THR A 46 -6.16 6.03 -5.00
C THR A 46 -6.04 7.25 -4.11
N LEU A 47 -5.46 7.07 -2.93
CA LEU A 47 -5.41 8.08 -1.88
C LEU A 47 -4.11 8.00 -1.08
N THR A 48 -3.77 9.09 -0.43
CA THR A 48 -2.59 9.19 0.46
C THR A 48 -3.07 9.44 1.88
N LEU A 49 -2.62 8.63 2.82
CA LEU A 49 -2.82 8.80 4.25
C LEU A 49 -1.63 9.53 4.82
N HIS A 50 -1.87 10.70 5.40
CA HIS A 50 -0.87 11.49 6.10
C HIS A 50 -0.98 11.19 7.59
N PHE A 51 0.02 10.51 8.11
CA PHE A 51 0.23 10.29 9.54
C PHE A 51 1.17 11.35 10.09
N ARG A 52 1.31 11.38 11.41
CA ARG A 52 2.25 12.28 12.09
C ARG A 52 3.71 12.06 11.67
N ASP A 53 4.06 10.82 11.38
CA ASP A 53 5.42 10.36 11.12
C ASP A 53 5.72 10.10 9.64
N GLY A 54 4.72 10.23 8.76
CA GLY A 54 4.92 10.00 7.34
C GLY A 54 3.65 9.90 6.53
N VAL A 55 3.83 9.48 5.29
CA VAL A 55 2.74 9.30 4.32
C VAL A 55 2.69 7.86 3.83
N VAL A 56 1.48 7.34 3.65
CA VAL A 56 1.22 5.99 3.14
C VAL A 56 0.28 6.07 1.96
N ASP A 57 0.66 5.44 0.85
CA ASP A 57 -0.20 5.30 -0.31
C ASP A 57 -1.16 4.13 -0.15
N ALA A 58 -2.42 4.35 -0.48
CA ALA A 58 -3.46 3.33 -0.42
C ALA A 58 -4.39 3.40 -1.63
N VAL A 59 -5.04 2.27 -1.89
CA VAL A 59 -6.03 2.12 -2.96
C VAL A 59 -7.34 1.63 -2.35
N THR A 60 -8.44 2.21 -2.78
CA THR A 60 -9.80 1.86 -2.39
C THR A 60 -10.32 0.75 -3.31
N ASP A 61 -9.58 -0.37 -3.40
CA ASP A 61 -10.03 -1.53 -4.16
C ASP A 61 -11.19 -2.23 -3.43
N THR A 62 -12.19 -2.69 -4.17
CA THR A 62 -13.41 -3.30 -3.63
C THR A 62 -13.24 -4.74 -3.16
N GLY A 63 -12.02 -5.29 -3.24
CA GLY A 63 -11.63 -6.57 -2.67
C GLY A 63 -10.75 -6.39 -1.44
N LEU A 64 -11.29 -6.60 -0.25
CA LEU A 64 -10.52 -6.68 1.01
C LEU A 64 -9.49 -7.83 1.01
N GLU A 65 -9.49 -8.68 -0.01
CA GLU A 65 -8.55 -9.78 -0.19
C GLU A 65 -7.57 -9.49 -1.32
N ARG A 66 -6.28 -9.54 -1.00
CA ARG A 66 -5.21 -9.59 -2.01
C ARG A 66 -5.43 -10.87 -2.84
N PRO A 67 -5.53 -10.80 -4.18
CA PRO A 67 -5.58 -12.01 -4.99
C PRO A 67 -4.35 -12.87 -4.66
N ALA A 68 -4.58 -14.16 -4.39
CA ALA A 68 -3.54 -15.08 -3.98
C ALA A 68 -2.33 -14.98 -4.92
N ALA A 69 -1.14 -14.81 -4.34
CA ALA A 69 0.09 -14.72 -5.12
C ALA A 69 0.25 -16.00 -5.96
N LYS A 70 0.61 -15.84 -7.24
CA LYS A 70 0.91 -17.00 -8.12
C LYS A 70 2.10 -17.75 -7.51
N THR A 71 1.84 -18.97 -7.01
CA THR A 71 2.91 -19.86 -6.56
C THR A 71 3.77 -20.22 -7.76
N TYR A 72 5.10 -20.14 -7.63
CA TYR A 72 6.01 -20.61 -8.66
C TYR A 72 5.70 -22.07 -8.96
N ALA A 73 5.38 -22.38 -10.22
CA ALA A 73 5.21 -23.75 -10.66
C ALA A 73 6.52 -24.51 -10.41
N ALA A 74 6.44 -25.65 -9.73
CA ALA A 74 7.59 -26.52 -9.55
C ALA A 74 8.21 -26.84 -10.93
N PRO A 75 9.54 -26.79 -11.07
CA PRO A 75 10.18 -27.10 -12.34
C PRO A 75 9.78 -28.52 -12.76
N LYS A 76 9.24 -28.66 -13.99
CA LYS A 76 8.97 -29.97 -14.57
C LYS A 76 10.26 -30.78 -14.53
N ALA A 77 10.22 -31.95 -13.89
CA ALA A 77 11.33 -32.88 -13.91
C ALA A 77 11.74 -33.14 -15.36
N LYS A 78 13.01 -32.87 -15.69
CA LYS A 78 13.56 -33.22 -17.00
C LYS A 78 13.46 -34.73 -17.16
N ALA A 79 12.93 -35.18 -18.30
CA ALA A 79 12.92 -36.60 -18.66
C ALA A 79 14.34 -37.16 -18.54
N ALA A 80 14.45 -38.34 -17.92
CA ALA A 80 15.71 -39.05 -17.78
C ALA A 80 16.37 -39.22 -19.16
N PRO A 81 17.70 -39.03 -19.28
CA PRO A 81 18.39 -39.32 -20.53
C PRO A 81 18.27 -40.81 -20.87
N ASP A 82 18.07 -41.09 -22.16
CA ASP A 82 17.99 -42.43 -22.75
C ASP A 82 19.18 -43.31 -22.28
N PRO A 83 19.00 -44.61 -22.04
CA PRO A 83 20.09 -45.47 -21.64
C PRO A 83 21.11 -45.55 -22.79
N ALA A 84 22.35 -45.14 -22.50
CA ALA A 84 23.45 -45.13 -23.45
C ALA A 84 23.65 -46.52 -24.11
N PRO A 85 24.07 -46.58 -25.39
CA PRO A 85 24.35 -47.86 -26.05
C PRO A 85 25.49 -48.59 -25.34
N ARG A 86 25.27 -49.87 -25.03
CA ARG A 86 26.23 -50.76 -24.38
C ARG A 86 27.51 -50.84 -25.22
N GLN A 87 28.62 -50.32 -24.68
CA GLN A 87 29.94 -50.46 -25.29
C GLN A 87 30.40 -51.92 -25.20
N PRO A 88 30.83 -52.56 -26.31
CA PRO A 88 31.42 -53.89 -26.25
C PRO A 88 32.84 -53.81 -25.67
N THR A 89 33.12 -54.67 -24.69
CA THR A 89 34.48 -54.90 -24.14
C THR A 89 35.33 -55.63 -25.18
N LEU A 90 36.51 -55.09 -25.48
CA LEU A 90 37.52 -55.76 -26.31
C LEU A 90 38.30 -56.79 -25.46
N LEU A 91 38.36 -58.02 -25.98
CA LEU A 91 39.23 -59.12 -25.57
C LEU A 91 40.69 -58.84 -25.94
#